data_AF-A0A1V6CFT7-F1
#
_entry.id   AF-A0A1V6CFT7-F1
#
_cell.length_a   1.000
_cell.length_b   1.000
_cell.length_c   1.000
_cell.angle_alpha   90.00
_cell.angle_beta   90.00
_cell.angle_gamma   90.00
#
_symmetry.space_group_name_H-M   'P 1'
#
loop_
_entity.id
_entity.type
_entity.pdbx_description
1 polymer ?
#
loop_
_entity_poly.entity_id
_entity_poly.type
_entity_poly.pdbx_seq_one_letter_code
_entity_poly.pdbx_strand_id
1 'polypeptide(L)'
;MLEDRIRIIGRSSFDENALDEMAKEKLKELRRFYVDKIKPKEKKAAFARWMMLNNEEFSYLWILAQVWLYRYYEKLDRFEKKKKKWKTFLLSNRKDGGITEGQVEDARNYPIEDLIDTRVWVFANRKKAACPFHQETKPSFIIYPDNSWHCFGCQAHGNNAIDFIMQRDKIGFREAVRRLS
;
A
#
# COMPACT_ATOMS: atom_id res chain seq x y z
N MET A 1 34.45 -7.86 -39.49
CA MET A 1 33.39 -7.30 -40.36
C MET A 1 31.96 -7.76 -40.04
N LEU A 2 31.71 -8.70 -39.12
CA LEU A 2 30.34 -8.95 -38.59
C LEU A 2 30.10 -8.27 -37.23
N GLU A 3 31.14 -8.13 -36.41
CA GLU A 3 31.05 -7.54 -35.07
C GLU A 3 30.81 -6.02 -35.10
N ASP A 4 31.29 -5.32 -36.12
CA ASP A 4 31.05 -3.87 -36.30
C ASP A 4 29.61 -3.54 -36.71
N ARG A 5 28.86 -4.51 -37.27
CA ARG A 5 27.45 -4.29 -37.66
C ARG A 5 26.49 -4.37 -36.46
N ILE A 6 26.90 -5.01 -35.36
CA ILE A 6 26.07 -5.17 -34.15
C ILE A 6 26.07 -3.89 -33.29
N ARG A 7 27.05 -3.00 -33.47
CA ARG A 7 27.12 -1.71 -32.74
C ARG A 7 25.99 -0.73 -33.06
N ILE A 8 25.21 -0.96 -34.12
CA ILE A 8 24.17 -0.03 -34.59
C ILE A 8 22.82 -0.22 -33.85
N ILE A 9 22.60 -1.35 -33.16
CA ILE A 9 21.31 -1.64 -32.49
C ILE A 9 21.19 -0.93 -31.12
N GLY A 10 22.12 -0.02 -30.81
CA GLY A 10 22.22 0.63 -29.51
C GLY A 10 21.45 1.94 -29.34
N ARG A 11 21.04 2.67 -30.39
CA ARG A 11 20.48 4.03 -30.14
C ARG A 11 19.66 4.76 -31.22
N SER A 12 19.47 4.25 -32.42
CA SER A 12 18.73 4.99 -33.47
C SER A 12 17.52 4.21 -33.96
N SER A 13 16.39 4.91 -34.06
CA SER A 13 15.10 4.53 -34.66
C SER A 13 15.20 3.42 -35.71
N PHE A 14 14.43 2.36 -35.51
CA PHE A 14 14.15 1.34 -36.52
C PHE A 14 13.57 2.02 -37.77
N ASP A 15 14.29 1.97 -38.88
CA ASP A 15 13.85 2.54 -40.15
C ASP A 15 13.06 1.50 -40.95
N GLU A 16 11.73 1.60 -40.88
CA GLU A 16 10.79 0.72 -41.62
C GLU A 16 10.98 0.83 -43.15
N ASN A 17 11.59 1.90 -43.67
CA ASN A 17 11.82 2.07 -45.10
C ASN A 17 12.97 1.20 -45.65
N ALA A 18 13.86 0.73 -44.78
CA ALA A 18 14.95 -0.17 -45.14
C ALA A 18 14.50 -1.63 -45.33
N LEU A 19 13.22 -1.92 -45.10
CA LEU A 19 12.62 -3.24 -45.29
C LEU A 19 12.15 -3.41 -46.75
N ASP A 20 12.29 -4.61 -47.28
CA ASP A 20 11.64 -4.96 -48.54
C ASP A 20 10.11 -5.02 -48.39
N GLU A 21 9.39 -4.94 -49.51
CA GLU A 21 7.92 -4.89 -49.50
C GLU A 21 7.30 -6.18 -48.94
N MET A 22 7.95 -7.33 -49.10
CA MET A 22 7.50 -8.59 -48.52
C MET A 22 7.55 -8.56 -46.99
N ALA A 23 8.62 -8.03 -46.42
CA ALA A 23 8.80 -7.87 -44.98
C ALA A 23 7.82 -6.84 -44.39
N LYS A 24 7.56 -5.73 -45.10
CA LYS A 24 6.56 -4.72 -44.72
C LYS A 24 5.16 -5.31 -44.67
N GLU A 25 4.78 -6.11 -45.65
CA GLU A 25 3.43 -6.69 -45.72
C GLU A 25 3.22 -7.80 -44.68
N LYS A 26 4.26 -8.61 -44.43
CA LYS A 26 4.26 -9.60 -43.36
C LYS A 26 4.22 -8.96 -41.97
N LEU A 27 4.84 -7.79 -41.79
CA LEU A 27 4.74 -6.99 -40.55
C LEU A 27 3.34 -6.43 -40.33
N LYS A 28 2.65 -5.95 -41.37
CA LYS A 28 1.25 -5.50 -41.26
C LYS A 28 0.31 -6.65 -40.90
N GLU A 29 0.50 -7.82 -41.50
CA GLU A 29 -0.27 -9.03 -41.20
C GLU A 29 -0.06 -9.48 -39.75
N LEU A 30 1.20 -9.54 -39.30
CA LEU A 30 1.54 -9.85 -37.92
C LEU A 30 0.95 -8.82 -36.95
N ARG A 31 1.03 -7.52 -37.25
CA ARG A 31 0.46 -6.48 -36.39
C ARG A 31 -1.06 -6.64 -36.27
N ARG A 32 -1.77 -6.93 -37.36
CA ARG A 32 -3.22 -7.22 -37.33
C ARG A 32 -3.54 -8.44 -36.47
N PHE A 33 -2.76 -9.52 -36.60
CA PHE A 33 -2.92 -10.74 -35.80
C PHE A 33 -2.69 -10.51 -34.29
N TYR A 34 -1.67 -9.72 -33.93
CA TYR A 34 -1.30 -9.47 -32.54
C TYR A 34 -2.14 -8.40 -31.83
N VAL A 35 -2.70 -7.44 -32.57
CA VAL A 35 -3.47 -6.32 -32.01
C VAL A 35 -4.94 -6.69 -31.75
N ASP A 36 -5.58 -7.52 -32.57
CA ASP A 36 -7.04 -7.62 -32.54
C ASP A 36 -7.65 -8.77 -31.71
N LYS A 37 -6.93 -9.82 -31.26
CA LYS A 37 -7.64 -10.97 -30.66
C LYS A 37 -7.10 -11.71 -29.44
N ILE A 38 -6.02 -11.30 -28.75
CA ILE A 38 -5.44 -12.20 -27.74
C ILE A 38 -5.19 -11.55 -26.37
N LYS A 39 -5.99 -11.97 -25.38
CA LYS A 39 -5.76 -11.66 -23.95
C LYS A 39 -4.42 -12.24 -23.48
N PRO A 40 -3.68 -11.55 -22.59
CA PRO A 40 -2.30 -11.91 -22.21
C PRO A 40 -2.07 -13.35 -21.75
N LYS A 41 -3.10 -14.00 -21.17
CA LYS A 41 -3.01 -15.36 -20.61
C LYS A 41 -2.96 -16.47 -21.66
N GLU A 42 -3.49 -16.26 -22.86
CA GLU A 42 -3.56 -17.30 -23.90
C GLU A 42 -2.33 -17.30 -24.82
N LYS A 43 -1.53 -16.23 -24.77
CA LYS A 43 -0.32 -16.04 -25.58
C LYS A 43 0.71 -17.15 -25.38
N LYS A 44 0.88 -17.69 -24.17
CA LYS A 44 1.84 -18.78 -23.91
C LYS A 44 1.45 -20.11 -24.58
N ALA A 45 0.16 -20.44 -24.62
CA ALA A 45 -0.32 -21.75 -25.09
C ALA A 45 -0.59 -21.79 -26.60
N ALA A 46 -1.00 -20.66 -27.18
CA ALA A 46 -1.12 -20.53 -28.64
C ALA A 46 0.26 -20.52 -29.32
N PHE A 47 1.23 -19.82 -28.71
CA PHE A 47 2.60 -19.73 -29.20
C PHE A 47 3.34 -21.07 -29.17
N ALA A 48 3.21 -21.85 -28.10
CA ALA A 48 3.83 -23.17 -27.99
C ALA A 48 3.30 -24.18 -29.02
N ARG A 49 2.01 -24.08 -29.38
CA ARG A 49 1.39 -24.95 -30.40
C ARG A 49 1.76 -24.54 -31.83
N TRP A 50 1.96 -23.25 -32.07
CA TRP A 50 2.34 -22.71 -33.38
C TRP A 50 3.83 -22.95 -33.68
N MET A 51 4.71 -22.86 -32.67
CA MET A 51 6.14 -23.21 -32.77
C MET A 51 6.42 -24.65 -33.23
N MET A 52 5.48 -25.58 -33.00
CA MET A 52 5.61 -26.99 -33.38
C MET A 52 5.18 -27.27 -34.83
N LEU A 53 4.62 -26.28 -35.52
CA LEU A 53 4.11 -26.41 -36.88
C LEU A 53 4.82 -25.41 -37.80
N ASN A 54 5.76 -25.93 -38.60
CA ASN A 54 6.38 -25.37 -39.82
C ASN A 54 7.72 -24.60 -39.73
N ASN A 55 8.77 -25.36 -40.09
CA ASN A 55 9.74 -25.19 -41.19
C ASN A 55 10.76 -24.03 -41.24
N GLU A 56 12.01 -24.43 -40.97
CA GLU A 56 13.33 -24.21 -41.61
C GLU A 56 13.85 -22.85 -42.10
N GLU A 57 13.08 -21.78 -42.29
CA GLU A 57 13.63 -20.58 -42.98
C GLU A 57 13.61 -19.24 -42.24
N PHE A 58 13.47 -19.23 -40.91
CA PHE A 58 13.56 -17.99 -40.13
C PHE A 58 14.83 -17.90 -39.27
N SER A 59 15.84 -17.33 -39.92
CA SER A 59 17.17 -16.93 -39.47
C SER A 59 17.27 -16.45 -38.01
N TYR A 60 18.34 -16.90 -37.34
CA TYR A 60 18.86 -16.56 -36.01
C TYR A 60 18.58 -15.12 -35.51
N LEU A 61 18.58 -14.12 -36.39
CA LEU A 61 18.27 -12.72 -36.07
C LEU A 61 16.83 -12.53 -35.56
N TRP A 62 15.89 -13.35 -36.03
CA TRP A 62 14.48 -13.30 -35.64
C TRP A 62 14.27 -13.90 -34.24
N ILE A 63 14.98 -14.99 -33.93
CA ILE A 63 15.04 -15.58 -32.59
C ILE A 63 15.66 -14.58 -31.60
N LEU A 64 16.74 -13.90 -31.98
CA LEU A 64 17.38 -12.88 -31.14
C LEU A 64 16.46 -11.68 -30.88
N ALA A 65 15.73 -11.21 -31.88
CA ALA A 65 14.75 -10.13 -31.73
C ALA A 65 13.61 -10.52 -30.77
N GLN A 66 13.15 -11.77 -30.82
CA GLN A 66 12.11 -12.28 -29.93
C GLN A 66 12.59 -12.51 -28.49
N VAL A 67 13.80 -13.05 -28.30
CA VAL A 67 14.43 -13.16 -26.97
C VAL A 67 14.63 -11.77 -26.37
N TRP A 68 15.02 -10.78 -27.18
CA TRP A 68 15.17 -9.39 -26.75
C TRP A 68 13.84 -8.78 -26.30
N LEU A 69 12.76 -8.95 -27.08
CA LEU A 69 11.41 -8.52 -26.71
C LEU A 69 10.90 -9.18 -25.44
N TYR A 70 11.05 -10.50 -25.29
CA TYR A 70 10.65 -11.22 -24.09
C TYR A 70 11.40 -10.71 -22.84
N ARG A 71 12.72 -10.52 -22.94
CA ARG A 71 13.53 -9.96 -21.83
C ARG A 71 13.18 -8.51 -21.51
N TYR A 72 12.78 -7.72 -22.50
CA TYR A 72 12.28 -6.36 -22.30
C TYR A 72 10.94 -6.37 -21.53
N TYR A 73 10.01 -7.26 -21.88
CA TYR A 73 8.73 -7.42 -21.17
C TYR A 73 8.90 -7.91 -19.72
N GLU A 74 9.83 -8.84 -19.44
CA GLU A 74 10.13 -9.25 -18.04
C GLU A 74 10.71 -8.11 -17.18
N LYS A 75 11.41 -7.15 -17.78
CA LYS A 75 11.86 -5.95 -17.06
C LYS A 75 10.66 -5.06 -16.73
N LEU A 76 9.75 -4.84 -17.67
CA LEU A 76 8.55 -4.01 -17.45
C LEU A 76 7.63 -4.59 -16.36
N ASP A 77 7.38 -5.90 -16.34
CA ASP A 77 6.57 -6.54 -15.28
C ASP A 77 7.21 -6.37 -13.89
N ARG A 78 8.55 -6.46 -13.78
CA ARG A 78 9.26 -6.15 -12.54
C ARG A 78 9.12 -4.69 -12.12
N PHE A 79 9.15 -3.75 -13.06
CA PHE A 79 8.95 -2.33 -12.79
C PHE A 79 7.50 -2.04 -12.37
N GLU A 80 6.49 -2.64 -12.99
CA GLU A 80 5.09 -2.48 -12.59
C GLU A 80 4.82 -3.07 -11.20
N LYS A 81 5.36 -4.26 -10.90
CA LYS A 81 5.30 -4.86 -9.55
C LYS A 81 5.96 -3.97 -8.51
N LYS A 82 7.13 -3.40 -8.81
CA LYS A 82 7.78 -2.39 -7.96
C LYS A 82 6.90 -1.15 -7.80
N LYS A 83 6.38 -0.57 -8.88
CA LYS A 83 5.50 0.61 -8.84
C LYS A 83 4.25 0.35 -7.99
N LYS A 84 3.63 -0.82 -8.13
CA LYS A 84 2.47 -1.23 -7.31
C LYS A 84 2.86 -1.36 -5.83
N LYS A 85 3.97 -2.05 -5.52
CA LYS A 85 4.52 -2.16 -4.15
C LYS A 85 4.82 -0.79 -3.54
N TRP A 86 5.48 0.09 -4.29
CA TRP A 86 5.80 1.45 -3.88
C TRP A 86 4.54 2.31 -3.73
N LYS A 87 3.53 2.15 -4.59
CA LYS A 87 2.23 2.82 -4.43
C LYS A 87 1.52 2.36 -3.15
N THR A 88 1.52 1.07 -2.86
CA THR A 88 0.94 0.53 -1.62
C THR A 88 1.70 1.02 -0.39
N PHE A 89 3.04 1.05 -0.44
CA PHE A 89 3.91 1.57 0.62
C PHE A 89 3.72 3.08 0.86
N LEU A 90 3.63 3.87 -0.22
CA LEU A 90 3.39 5.32 -0.14
C LEU A 90 1.97 5.63 0.35
N LEU A 91 0.96 4.80 0.03
CA LEU A 91 -0.40 4.95 0.53
C LEU A 91 -0.53 4.51 1.99
N SER A 92 0.23 3.49 2.44
CA SER A 92 0.26 3.10 3.85
C SER A 92 0.91 4.17 4.72
N ASN A 93 1.96 4.85 4.22
CA ASN A 93 2.67 5.93 4.92
C ASN A 93 1.99 7.32 4.79
N ARG A 94 0.87 7.43 4.06
CA ARG A 94 0.13 8.69 3.92
C ARG A 94 -0.96 8.88 4.99
N LYS A 95 -1.32 7.83 5.74
CA LYS A 95 -2.39 7.89 6.75
C LYS A 95 -2.01 8.68 8.01
N ASP A 96 -0.73 8.97 8.16
CA ASP A 96 -0.14 9.69 9.26
C ASP A 96 0.15 11.14 8.84
N GLY A 97 -0.89 11.82 8.34
CA GLY A 97 -0.96 13.28 8.45
C GLY A 97 -0.50 13.64 9.86
N GLY A 98 0.58 14.40 9.94
CA GLY A 98 1.25 14.69 11.21
C GLY A 98 0.23 15.22 12.20
N ILE A 99 0.25 14.68 13.41
CA ILE A 99 -0.61 15.17 14.50
C ILE A 99 -0.15 16.59 14.80
N THR A 100 -1.07 17.55 14.70
CA THR A 100 -0.78 18.94 15.05
C THR A 100 -0.73 19.08 16.57
N GLU A 101 0.00 20.09 17.05
CA GLU A 101 0.07 20.37 18.49
C GLU A 101 -1.32 20.69 19.08
N GLY A 102 -2.17 21.39 18.32
CA GLY A 102 -3.57 21.65 18.70
C GLY A 102 -4.37 20.36 18.92
N GLN A 103 -4.24 19.36 18.04
CA GLN A 103 -4.91 18.07 18.23
C GLN A 103 -4.46 17.35 19.49
N VAL A 104 -3.18 17.47 19.86
CA VAL A 104 -2.68 16.89 21.12
C VAL A 104 -3.31 17.59 22.32
N GLU A 105 -3.41 18.91 22.27
CA GLU A 105 -3.97 19.71 23.36
C GLU A 105 -5.47 19.44 23.53
N ASP A 106 -6.22 19.41 22.43
CA ASP A 106 -7.65 19.04 22.43
C ASP A 106 -7.85 17.64 23.01
N ALA A 107 -7.02 16.67 22.59
CA ALA A 107 -7.07 15.30 23.10
C ALA A 107 -6.71 15.19 24.59
N ARG A 108 -5.79 16.02 25.12
CA ARG A 108 -5.48 16.06 26.56
C ARG A 108 -6.65 16.58 27.38
N ASN A 109 -7.34 17.59 26.86
CA ASN A 109 -8.44 18.29 27.53
C ASN A 109 -9.81 17.62 27.31
N TYR A 110 -9.86 16.52 26.54
CA TYR A 110 -11.09 15.76 26.33
C TYR A 110 -11.67 15.27 27.67
N PRO A 111 -12.95 15.50 27.99
CA PRO A 111 -13.52 15.14 29.28
C PRO A 111 -13.55 13.62 29.49
N ILE A 112 -12.87 13.11 30.51
CA ILE A 112 -12.77 11.66 30.75
C ILE A 112 -14.12 11.01 31.07
N GLU A 113 -15.04 11.76 31.69
CA GLU A 113 -16.39 11.26 31.96
C GLU A 113 -17.14 10.80 30.70
N ASP A 114 -16.86 11.39 29.54
CA ASP A 114 -17.50 11.05 28.26
C ASP A 114 -16.95 9.75 27.67
N LEU A 115 -15.79 9.30 28.18
CA LEU A 115 -15.14 8.05 27.78
C LEU A 115 -15.56 6.85 28.65
N ILE A 116 -16.41 7.08 29.66
CA ILE A 116 -16.85 6.05 30.60
C ILE A 116 -18.28 5.64 30.28
N ASP A 117 -18.47 4.37 29.94
CA ASP A 117 -19.79 3.82 29.58
C ASP A 117 -20.73 3.65 30.79
N THR A 118 -20.19 3.73 32.00
CA THR A 118 -20.94 3.55 33.25
C THR A 118 -21.43 4.87 33.82
N ARG A 119 -22.41 4.80 34.74
CA ARG A 119 -22.91 5.99 35.41
C ARG A 119 -21.78 6.74 36.12
N VAL A 120 -21.64 8.02 35.82
CA VAL A 120 -20.74 8.95 36.49
C VAL A 120 -21.52 9.75 37.53
N TRP A 121 -21.05 9.74 38.78
CA TRP A 121 -21.62 10.49 39.88
C TRP A 121 -20.76 11.70 40.20
N VAL A 122 -21.37 12.87 40.32
CA VAL A 122 -20.69 14.06 40.85
C VAL A 122 -20.59 13.93 42.36
N PHE A 123 -19.39 14.10 42.90
CA PHE A 123 -19.08 14.01 44.32
C PHE A 123 -18.20 15.19 44.73
N ALA A 124 -18.81 16.20 45.35
CA ALA A 124 -18.18 17.49 45.63
C ALA A 124 -17.54 18.09 44.36
N ASN A 125 -16.24 18.37 44.38
CA ASN A 125 -15.49 18.87 43.22
C ASN A 125 -14.90 17.75 42.35
N ARG A 126 -15.30 16.49 42.51
CA ARG A 126 -14.76 15.35 41.74
C ARG A 126 -15.90 14.56 41.13
N LYS A 127 -15.56 13.65 40.23
CA LYS A 127 -16.51 12.65 39.72
C LYS A 127 -16.05 11.27 40.13
N LYS A 128 -17.01 10.38 40.31
CA LYS A 128 -16.81 8.98 40.69
C LYS A 128 -17.51 8.09 39.69
N ALA A 129 -16.89 6.97 39.31
CA ALA A 129 -17.48 6.00 38.38
C ALA A 129 -17.02 4.57 38.71
N ALA A 130 -17.60 3.58 38.01
CA ALA A 130 -17.04 2.23 38.01
C ALA A 130 -15.77 2.20 37.15
N CYS A 131 -14.79 1.41 37.56
CA CYS A 131 -13.51 1.32 36.90
C CYS A 131 -13.62 0.65 35.52
N PRO A 132 -13.08 1.26 34.45
CA PRO A 132 -13.02 0.65 33.13
C PRO A 132 -11.85 -0.34 32.97
N PHE A 133 -10.92 -0.39 33.93
CA PHE A 133 -9.71 -1.22 33.87
C PHE A 133 -9.86 -2.58 34.58
N HIS A 134 -10.79 -2.69 35.52
CA HIS A 134 -11.03 -3.93 36.25
C HIS A 134 -12.50 -4.04 36.65
N GLN A 135 -12.97 -5.28 36.80
CA GLN A 135 -14.33 -5.55 37.23
C GLN A 135 -14.46 -5.34 38.74
N GLU A 136 -15.41 -4.50 39.15
CA GLU A 136 -15.68 -4.19 40.55
C GLU A 136 -17.18 -4.11 40.84
N THR A 137 -17.55 -4.31 42.11
CA THR A 137 -18.96 -4.20 42.58
C THR A 137 -19.26 -2.82 43.17
N LYS A 138 -18.26 -2.11 43.67
CA LYS A 138 -18.37 -0.76 44.23
C LYS A 138 -17.49 0.18 43.42
N PRO A 139 -17.97 1.37 43.01
CA PRO A 139 -17.18 2.29 42.21
C PRO A 139 -15.92 2.74 42.97
N SER A 140 -14.75 2.62 42.35
CA SER A 140 -13.47 3.07 42.91
C SER A 140 -12.69 4.03 42.00
N PHE A 141 -13.26 4.36 40.84
CA PHE A 141 -12.67 5.28 39.87
C PHE A 141 -13.01 6.74 40.22
N ILE A 142 -12.00 7.60 40.34
CA ILE A 142 -12.16 9.02 40.64
C ILE A 142 -11.54 9.85 39.51
N ILE A 143 -12.30 10.84 39.04
CA ILE A 143 -11.88 11.86 38.08
C ILE A 143 -11.82 13.20 38.81
N TYR A 144 -10.71 13.91 38.66
CA TYR A 144 -10.45 15.19 39.31
C TYR A 144 -10.73 16.36 38.35
N PRO A 145 -10.89 17.59 38.85
CA PRO A 145 -11.14 18.79 38.03
C PRO A 145 -10.10 19.08 36.95
N ASP A 146 -8.85 18.66 37.17
CA ASP A 146 -7.72 18.85 36.27
C ASP A 146 -7.65 17.77 35.17
N ASN A 147 -8.72 16.99 35.00
CA ASN A 147 -8.80 15.87 34.07
C ASN A 147 -7.82 14.72 34.38
N SER A 148 -7.20 14.72 35.56
CA SER A 148 -6.46 13.57 36.08
C SER A 148 -7.44 12.54 36.66
N TRP A 149 -6.97 11.30 36.78
CA TRP A 149 -7.80 10.20 37.25
C TRP A 149 -6.99 9.16 38.03
N HIS A 150 -7.67 8.52 38.97
CA HIS A 150 -7.08 7.45 39.77
C HIS A 150 -8.14 6.43 40.16
N CYS A 151 -7.82 5.16 39.99
CA CYS A 151 -8.61 4.04 40.45
C CYS A 151 -8.05 3.50 41.77
N PHE A 152 -8.80 3.60 42.86
CA PHE A 152 -8.36 3.08 44.15
C PHE A 152 -8.44 1.55 44.27
N GLY A 153 -9.22 0.87 43.42
CA GLY A 153 -9.29 -0.59 43.37
C GLY A 153 -8.09 -1.27 42.69
N CYS A 154 -7.70 -0.80 41.50
CA CYS A 154 -6.62 -1.42 40.71
C CYS A 154 -5.34 -0.57 40.59
N GLN A 155 -5.27 0.59 41.23
CA GLN A 155 -4.13 1.53 41.21
C GLN A 155 -3.79 2.13 39.83
N ALA A 156 -4.61 1.87 38.81
CA ALA A 156 -4.48 2.55 37.53
C ALA A 156 -4.69 4.06 37.70
N HIS A 157 -3.86 4.87 37.05
CA HIS A 157 -3.88 6.32 37.15
C HIS A 157 -3.34 6.96 35.88
N GLY A 158 -3.68 8.23 35.67
CA GLY A 158 -3.18 9.02 34.56
C GLY A 158 -3.51 10.51 34.75
N ASN A 159 -2.82 11.35 33.99
CA ASN A 159 -2.90 12.81 34.16
C ASN A 159 -3.85 13.47 33.15
N ASN A 160 -4.26 12.75 32.12
CA ASN A 160 -5.12 13.27 31.06
C ASN A 160 -5.90 12.13 30.38
N ALA A 161 -6.78 12.49 29.44
CA ALA A 161 -7.58 11.54 28.67
C ALA A 161 -6.77 10.67 27.69
N ILE A 162 -5.60 11.13 27.25
CA ILE A 162 -4.71 10.35 26.39
C ILE A 162 -4.17 9.15 27.17
N ASP A 163 -3.66 9.37 28.39
CA ASP A 163 -3.16 8.31 29.28
C ASP A 163 -4.27 7.27 29.55
N PHE A 164 -5.49 7.73 29.77
CA PHE A 164 -6.67 6.90 29.98
C PHE A 164 -6.92 5.94 28.80
N ILE A 165 -7.05 6.48 27.58
CA ILE A 165 -7.32 5.69 26.38
C ILE A 165 -6.15 4.77 26.05
N MET A 166 -4.91 5.25 26.19
CA MET A 166 -3.72 4.44 25.95
C MET A 166 -3.70 3.21 26.86
N GLN A 167 -3.99 3.38 28.15
CA GLN A 167 -4.00 2.29 29.10
C GLN A 167 -5.20 1.37 28.94
N ARG A 168 -6.39 1.91 28.64
CA ARG A 168 -7.65 1.14 28.53
C ARG A 168 -7.66 0.28 27.29
N ASP A 169 -7.32 0.89 26.15
CA ASP A 169 -7.43 0.26 24.84
C ASP A 169 -6.11 -0.38 24.37
N LYS A 170 -5.03 -0.21 25.14
CA LYS A 170 -3.67 -0.68 24.82
C LYS A 170 -3.19 -0.19 23.46
N ILE A 171 -3.46 1.08 23.16
CA ILE A 171 -3.09 1.74 21.90
C ILE A 171 -1.95 2.73 22.10
N GLY A 172 -1.22 3.04 21.03
CA GLY A 172 -0.15 4.04 21.06
C GLY A 172 -0.67 5.48 21.04
N PHE A 173 0.19 6.42 21.48
CA PHE A 173 -0.11 7.85 21.58
C PHE A 173 -0.78 8.44 20.33
N ARG A 174 -0.24 8.15 19.13
CA ARG A 174 -0.78 8.71 17.89
C ARG A 174 -2.22 8.28 17.61
N GLU A 175 -2.55 7.04 17.96
CA GLU A 175 -3.91 6.52 17.78
C GLU A 175 -4.85 7.07 18.84
N ALA A 176 -4.38 7.20 20.09
CA ALA A 176 -5.15 7.80 21.17
C ALA A 176 -5.54 9.25 20.85
N VAL A 177 -4.59 10.08 20.38
CA VAL A 177 -4.89 11.47 19.99
C VAL A 177 -5.95 11.52 18.89
N ARG A 178 -5.88 10.64 17.88
CA ARG A 178 -6.88 10.60 16.80
C ARG A 178 -8.28 10.17 17.24
N ARG A 179 -8.39 9.38 18.30
CA ARG A 179 -9.69 8.97 18.84
C ARG A 179 -10.36 10.08 19.64
N LEU A 180 -9.56 11.00 20.19
CA LEU A 180 -10.00 12.09 21.05
C LEU A 180 -10.13 13.42 20.29
N SER A 181 -9.52 13.55 19.11
CA SER A 181 -9.59 14.71 18.22
C SER A 181 -10.84 14.75 17.34
#